data_AF-A0A6J1QEJ9-F1
#
_entry.id   AF-A0A6J1QEJ9-F1
#
_cell.length_a   1.000
_cell.length_b   1.000
_cell.length_c   1.000
_cell.angle_alpha   90.00
_cell.angle_beta   90.00
_cell.angle_gamma   90.00
#
_symmetry.space_group_name_H-M   'P 1'
#
loop_
_entity.id
_entity.type
_entity.pdbx_description
1 polymer ?
#
loop_
_entity_poly.entity_id
_entity_poly.type
_entity_poly.pdbx_seq_one_letter_code
_entity_poly.pdbx_strand_id
1 'polypeptide(L)'
;MLAYPAYYFVDENRYFYYIFLHMIICATACLTGLIAHDCMFFTYIEHTCGLFAVVKYRFEHVPHKRSNAEKSTIDCSNSLYYKNVVISIQAHRKALQFVKILEDTFSISLAVQLLLITICLSITLVQLSTQLHESAEAMRYFVFIMAQLFHLFCFSFQGQKLINYSLETRDN
;
A
#
# COMPACT_ATOMS: atom_id res chain seq x y z
N MET A 1 -24.38 -27.47 4.43
CA MET A 1 -22.92 -27.49 4.22
C MET A 1 -22.35 -26.25 4.91
N LEU A 2 -21.36 -26.39 5.80
CA LEU A 2 -20.73 -25.25 6.48
C LEU A 2 -19.91 -24.43 5.47
N ALA A 3 -19.70 -23.14 5.75
CA ALA A 3 -18.94 -22.25 4.86
C ALA A 3 -17.45 -22.64 4.75
N TYR A 4 -16.88 -23.14 5.84
CA TYR A 4 -15.56 -23.77 5.90
C TYR A 4 -15.56 -24.83 7.01
N PRO A 5 -14.74 -25.90 6.92
CA PRO A 5 -14.70 -26.94 7.95
C PRO A 5 -14.13 -26.37 9.25
N ALA A 6 -14.90 -26.40 10.34
CA ALA A 6 -14.47 -25.96 11.66
C ALA A 6 -15.21 -26.69 12.77
N TYR A 7 -14.49 -27.06 13.83
CA TYR A 7 -15.03 -27.78 14.97
C TYR A 7 -15.47 -26.84 16.09
N TYR A 8 -16.76 -26.81 16.41
CA TYR A 8 -17.36 -25.89 17.40
C TYR A 8 -17.62 -26.51 18.78
N PHE A 9 -17.18 -27.77 19.01
CA PHE A 9 -17.44 -28.50 20.27
C PHE A 9 -18.94 -28.60 20.66
N VAL A 10 -19.85 -28.39 19.70
CA VAL A 10 -21.31 -28.50 19.85
C VAL A 10 -21.88 -29.28 18.67
N ASP A 11 -23.09 -29.81 18.83
CA ASP A 11 -23.80 -30.51 17.75
C ASP A 11 -24.10 -29.55 16.59
N GLU A 12 -23.41 -29.77 15.47
CA GLU A 12 -23.50 -28.95 14.27
C GLU A 12 -24.91 -28.94 13.67
N ASN A 13 -25.64 -30.05 13.74
CA ASN A 13 -26.98 -30.15 13.17
C ASN A 13 -28.00 -29.39 14.03
N ARG A 14 -27.82 -29.41 15.35
CA ARG A 14 -28.71 -28.70 16.29
C ARG A 14 -28.48 -27.19 16.27
N TYR A 15 -27.23 -26.74 16.13
CA TYR A 15 -26.86 -25.31 16.20
C TYR A 15 -26.48 -24.70 14.85
N PHE A 16 -26.83 -25.37 13.75
CA PHE A 16 -26.40 -25.01 12.39
C PHE A 16 -26.51 -23.52 12.07
N TYR A 17 -27.67 -22.90 12.30
CA TYR A 17 -27.90 -21.50 11.97
C TYR A 17 -27.01 -20.52 12.75
N TYR A 18 -26.77 -20.79 14.03
CA TYR A 18 -25.90 -19.96 14.88
C TYR A 18 -24.44 -20.09 14.45
N ILE A 19 -23.99 -21.31 14.18
CA ILE A 19 -22.62 -21.59 13.69
C ILE A 19 -22.41 -20.91 12.34
N PHE A 20 -23.36 -21.07 11.42
CA PHE A 20 -23.29 -20.47 10.09
C PHE A 20 -23.28 -18.94 10.13
N LEU A 21 -24.13 -18.32 10.96
CA LEU A 21 -24.14 -16.87 11.15
C LEU A 21 -22.80 -16.38 11.73
N HIS A 22 -22.27 -17.06 12.75
CA HIS A 22 -20.97 -16.73 13.33
C HIS A 22 -19.84 -16.84 12.28
N MET A 23 -19.82 -17.91 11.48
CA MET A 23 -18.85 -18.07 10.39
C MET A 23 -18.89 -16.92 9.38
N ILE A 24 -20.09 -16.47 8.97
CA ILE A 24 -20.23 -15.34 8.04
C ILE A 24 -19.73 -14.05 8.68
N ILE A 25 -20.08 -13.77 9.94
CA ILE A 25 -19.65 -12.56 10.64
C ILE A 25 -18.12 -12.55 10.78
N CYS A 26 -17.51 -13.67 11.17
CA CYS A 26 -16.07 -13.79 11.26
C CYS A 26 -15.40 -13.60 9.89
N ALA A 27 -15.89 -14.28 8.85
CA ALA A 27 -15.33 -14.17 7.50
C ALA A 27 -15.42 -12.74 6.95
N THR A 28 -16.56 -12.07 7.12
CA THR A 28 -16.76 -10.68 6.68
C THR A 28 -15.90 -9.70 7.47
N ALA A 29 -15.76 -9.88 8.79
CA ALA A 29 -14.88 -9.06 9.62
C ALA A 29 -13.41 -9.22 9.21
N CYS A 30 -12.94 -10.46 9.01
CA CYS A 30 -11.57 -10.74 8.56
C CYS A 30 -11.30 -10.12 7.17
N LEU A 31 -12.21 -10.32 6.22
CA LEU A 31 -12.06 -9.76 4.87
C LEU A 31 -12.02 -8.23 4.89
N THR A 32 -12.90 -7.61 5.69
CA THR A 32 -12.92 -6.15 5.85
C THR A 32 -11.62 -5.65 6.45
N GLY A 33 -11.07 -6.34 7.45
CA GLY A 33 -9.78 -6.00 8.05
C GLY A 33 -8.62 -6.07 7.06
N LEU A 34 -8.58 -7.10 6.21
CA LEU A 34 -7.56 -7.24 5.16
C LEU A 34 -7.66 -6.12 4.11
N ILE A 35 -8.87 -5.84 3.62
CA ILE A 35 -9.09 -4.74 2.67
C ILE A 35 -8.70 -3.41 3.29
N ALA A 36 -9.10 -3.15 4.54
CA ALA A 36 -8.74 -1.93 5.24
C ALA A 36 -7.23 -1.77 5.42
N HIS A 37 -6.51 -2.85 5.74
CA HIS A 37 -5.05 -2.86 5.83
C HIS A 37 -4.40 -2.47 4.49
N ASP A 38 -4.81 -3.10 3.39
CA ASP A 38 -4.26 -2.83 2.05
C ASP A 38 -4.58 -1.39 1.60
N CYS A 39 -5.82 -0.94 1.78
CA CYS A 39 -6.23 0.43 1.46
C CYS A 39 -5.47 1.47 2.28
N MET A 40 -5.25 1.21 3.58
CA MET A 40 -4.50 2.10 4.45
C MET A 40 -3.05 2.23 3.97
N PHE A 41 -2.39 1.12 3.66
CA PHE A 41 -1.04 1.13 3.10
C PHE A 41 -0.96 1.94 1.80
N PHE A 42 -1.84 1.67 0.82
CA PHE A 42 -1.85 2.39 -0.45
C PHE A 42 -2.12 3.89 -0.25
N THR A 43 -3.06 4.25 0.61
CA THR A 43 -3.39 5.66 0.89
C THR A 43 -2.19 6.39 1.48
N TYR A 44 -1.45 5.76 2.40
CA TYR A 44 -0.27 6.38 2.99
C TYR A 44 0.89 6.53 1.99
N ILE A 45 1.10 5.54 1.13
CA ILE A 45 2.08 5.67 0.03
C ILE A 45 1.71 6.84 -0.87
N GLU A 46 0.47 6.90 -1.36
CA GLU A 46 0.00 7.97 -2.23
C GLU A 46 0.07 9.35 -1.56
N HIS A 47 -0.30 9.45 -0.29
CA HIS A 47 -0.16 10.67 0.50
C HIS A 47 1.30 11.13 0.57
N THR A 48 2.24 10.19 0.77
CA THR A 48 3.67 10.52 0.81
C THR A 48 4.19 10.96 -0.56
N CYS A 49 3.81 10.26 -1.63
CA CYS A 49 4.10 10.69 -3.00
C CYS A 49 3.59 12.13 -3.25
N GLY A 50 2.38 12.44 -2.79
CA GLY A 50 1.83 13.80 -2.83
C GLY A 50 2.67 14.82 -2.05
N LEU A 51 3.16 14.47 -0.86
CA LEU A 51 4.07 15.33 -0.09
C LEU A 51 5.37 15.61 -0.85
N PHE A 52 5.98 14.59 -1.46
CA PHE A 52 7.18 14.77 -2.29
C PHE A 52 6.91 15.66 -3.51
N ALA A 53 5.78 15.48 -4.19
CA ALA A 53 5.38 16.33 -5.31
C ALA A 53 5.20 17.81 -4.90
N VAL A 54 4.57 18.07 -3.75
CA VAL A 54 4.43 19.43 -3.21
C VAL A 54 5.78 20.05 -2.86
N VAL A 55 6.67 19.25 -2.26
CA VAL A 55 8.04 19.69 -1.94
C VAL A 55 8.80 20.05 -3.22
N LYS A 56 8.78 19.18 -4.23
CA LYS A 56 9.37 19.41 -5.55
C LYS A 56 8.84 20.69 -6.19
N TYR A 57 7.53 20.85 -6.26
CA TYR A 57 6.88 22.06 -6.79
C TYR A 57 7.37 23.33 -6.09
N ARG A 58 7.46 23.32 -4.75
CA ARG A 58 7.95 24.47 -3.98
C ARG A 58 9.40 24.79 -4.30
N PHE A 59 10.27 23.79 -4.46
CA PHE A 59 11.66 24.02 -4.84
C PHE A 59 11.79 24.62 -6.24
N GLU A 60 11.05 24.11 -7.23
CA GLU A 60 11.08 24.62 -8.61
C GLU A 60 10.58 26.08 -8.72
N HIS A 61 9.67 26.51 -7.85
CA HIS A 61 9.05 27.85 -7.92
C HIS A 61 9.74 28.91 -7.05
N VAL A 62 10.64 28.51 -6.16
CA VAL A 62 11.47 29.42 -5.34
C VAL A 62 12.37 30.33 -6.20
N PRO A 63 13.05 29.85 -7.26
CA PRO A 63 13.84 30.69 -8.18
C PRO A 63 13.00 31.69 -8.98
N HIS A 64 11.83 31.28 -9.48
CA HIS A 64 11.01 32.13 -10.35
C HIS A 64 10.47 33.37 -9.61
N LYS A 65 10.19 33.24 -8.31
CA LYS A 65 9.72 34.34 -7.47
C LYS A 65 10.81 35.40 -7.24
N ARG A 66 12.08 35.01 -7.22
CA ARG A 66 13.24 35.93 -7.12
C ARG A 66 13.35 36.83 -8.35
N SER A 67 13.24 36.26 -9.55
CA SER A 67 13.34 37.01 -10.82
C SER A 67 12.22 38.05 -10.99
N ASN A 68 11.00 37.76 -10.55
CA ASN A 68 9.90 38.73 -10.60
C ASN A 68 9.99 39.80 -9.49
N ALA A 69 10.53 39.45 -8.32
CA ALA A 69 10.67 40.36 -7.17
C ALA A 69 11.90 41.30 -7.28
N GLU A 70 12.92 40.97 -8.08
CA GLU A 70 14.06 41.85 -8.34
C GLU A 70 13.67 43.20 -8.99
N LYS A 71 12.46 43.30 -9.57
CA LYS A 71 11.90 44.58 -10.07
C LYS A 71 11.34 45.49 -8.97
N SER A 72 11.21 45.01 -7.72
CA SER A 72 10.65 45.78 -6.60
C SER A 72 11.28 45.35 -5.27
N THR A 73 12.25 46.12 -4.76
CA THR A 73 12.86 46.04 -3.41
C THR A 73 13.72 44.79 -3.09
N ILE A 74 15.04 44.98 -3.07
CA ILE A 74 16.08 43.93 -2.99
C ILE A 74 16.14 43.23 -1.61
N ASP A 75 15.83 43.92 -0.51
CA ASP A 75 16.06 43.41 0.85
C ASP A 75 14.91 42.48 1.36
N CYS A 76 13.66 42.82 1.04
CA CYS A 76 12.49 41.99 1.39
C CYS A 76 12.45 40.66 0.59
N SER A 77 12.92 40.71 -0.67
CA SER A 77 12.98 39.57 -1.59
C SER A 77 13.88 38.43 -1.06
N ASN A 78 15.06 38.77 -0.53
CA ASN A 78 16.01 37.78 -0.01
C ASN A 78 15.51 37.09 1.28
N SER A 79 14.87 37.83 2.18
CA SER A 79 14.28 37.26 3.41
C SER A 79 13.13 36.29 3.10
N LEU A 80 12.26 36.66 2.14
CA LEU A 80 11.17 35.80 1.68
C LEU A 80 11.68 34.55 0.95
N TYR A 81 12.72 34.70 0.12
CA TYR A 81 13.39 33.58 -0.54
C TYR A 81 13.95 32.58 0.48
N TYR A 82 14.76 33.07 1.42
CA TYR A 82 15.34 32.25 2.49
C TYR A 82 14.25 31.53 3.30
N LYS A 83 13.19 32.25 3.69
CA LYS A 83 12.04 31.66 4.40
C LYS A 83 11.38 30.53 3.62
N ASN A 84 11.17 30.69 2.31
CA ASN A 84 10.55 29.66 1.49
C ASN A 84 11.44 28.42 1.36
N VAL A 85 12.75 28.59 1.19
CA VAL A 85 13.70 27.46 1.17
C VAL A 85 13.68 26.70 2.49
N VAL A 86 13.72 27.40 3.63
CA VAL A 86 13.65 26.78 4.96
C VAL A 86 12.35 25.98 5.13
N ILE A 87 11.22 26.53 4.70
CA ILE A 87 9.92 25.83 4.75
C ILE A 87 9.92 24.58 3.87
N SER A 88 10.51 24.64 2.66
CA SER A 88 10.60 23.49 1.75
C SER A 88 11.49 22.38 2.32
N ILE A 89 12.65 22.73 2.89
CA ILE A 89 13.54 21.77 3.56
C ILE A 89 12.83 21.13 4.75
N GLN A 90 12.12 21.91 5.56
CA GLN A 90 11.37 21.39 6.71
C GLN A 90 10.24 20.44 6.26
N ALA A 91 9.54 20.77 5.18
CA ALA A 91 8.51 19.91 4.59
C ALA A 91 9.11 18.60 4.06
N HIS A 92 10.24 18.66 3.36
CA HIS A 92 10.96 17.47 2.88
C HIS A 92 11.38 16.56 4.04
N ARG A 93 11.95 17.14 5.11
CA ARG A 93 12.33 16.38 6.31
C ARG A 93 11.14 15.70 6.97
N LYS A 94 9.98 16.36 7.02
CA LYS A 94 8.73 15.75 7.53
C LYS A 94 8.24 14.60 6.64
N ALA A 95 8.31 14.75 5.32
CA ALA A 95 7.97 13.67 4.39
C ALA A 95 8.87 12.44 4.60
N LEU A 96 10.18 12.64 4.74
CA LEU A 96 11.12 11.56 5.06
C LEU A 96 10.84 10.89 6.42
N GLN A 97 10.47 11.67 7.43
CA GLN A 97 10.06 11.12 8.73
C GLN A 97 8.80 10.26 8.61
N PHE A 98 7.84 10.68 7.80
CA PHE A 98 6.62 9.91 7.54
C PHE A 98 6.94 8.59 6.83
N VAL A 99 7.82 8.59 5.83
CA VAL A 99 8.29 7.36 5.16
C VAL A 99 8.90 6.38 6.16
N LYS A 100 9.74 6.85 7.08
CA LYS A 100 10.36 5.98 8.10
C LYS A 100 9.32 5.34 9.02
N ILE A 101 8.35 6.13 9.48
CA ILE A 101 7.25 5.60 10.31
C ILE A 101 6.44 4.56 9.52
N LEU A 102 6.19 4.82 8.24
CA LEU A 102 5.48 3.90 7.35
C LEU A 102 6.27 2.59 7.18
N GLU A 103 7.56 2.68 6.91
CA GLU A 103 8.47 1.53 6.79
C GLU A 103 8.48 0.70 8.08
N ASP A 104 8.72 1.33 9.23
CA ASP A 104 8.74 0.66 10.53
C ASP A 104 7.39 -0.03 10.86
N THR A 105 6.26 0.59 10.47
CA THR A 105 4.92 0.06 10.75
C THR A 105 4.58 -1.13 9.85
N PHE A 106 4.93 -1.07 8.57
CA PHE A 106 4.46 -2.05 7.58
C PHE A 106 5.52 -3.09 7.20
N SER A 107 6.81 -2.90 7.49
CA SER A 107 7.88 -3.81 7.05
C SER A 107 7.66 -5.26 7.49
N ILE A 108 7.33 -5.48 8.77
CA ILE A 108 7.03 -6.82 9.29
C ILE A 108 5.75 -7.39 8.65
N SER A 109 4.70 -6.57 8.52
CA SER A 109 3.43 -6.99 7.91
C SER A 109 3.64 -7.44 6.46
N LEU A 110 4.38 -6.66 5.67
CA LEU A 110 4.71 -6.98 4.27
C LEU A 110 5.59 -8.22 4.17
N ALA A 111 6.55 -8.42 5.08
CA ALA A 111 7.37 -9.63 5.11
C ALA A 111 6.52 -10.89 5.38
N VAL A 112 5.59 -10.82 6.34
CA VAL A 112 4.64 -11.90 6.63
C VAL A 112 3.73 -12.15 5.44
N GLN A 113 3.19 -11.09 4.82
CA GLN A 113 2.34 -11.18 3.63
C GLN A 113 3.07 -11.83 2.45
N LEU A 114 4.33 -11.46 2.19
CA LEU A 114 5.15 -12.05 1.15
C LEU A 114 5.39 -13.54 1.38
N LEU A 115 5.67 -13.94 2.61
CA LEU A 115 5.82 -15.34 2.99
C LEU A 115 4.53 -16.12 2.75
N LEU A 116 3.39 -15.60 3.22
CA LEU A 116 2.08 -16.24 3.04
C LEU A 116 1.71 -16.37 1.56
N ILE A 117 1.88 -15.31 0.76
CA ILE A 117 1.63 -15.34 -0.69
C ILE A 117 2.53 -16.39 -1.37
N THR A 118 3.79 -16.52 -0.95
CA THR A 118 4.72 -17.50 -1.53
C THR A 118 4.26 -18.95 -1.24
N ILE A 119 3.83 -19.21 -0.01
CA ILE A 119 3.30 -20.52 0.39
C ILE A 119 2.00 -20.83 -0.38
N CYS A 120 1.06 -19.87 -0.44
CA CYS A 120 -0.20 -20.00 -1.17
C CYS A 120 0.01 -20.21 -2.67
N LEU A 121 0.92 -19.45 -3.29
CA LEU A 121 1.29 -19.63 -4.70
C LEU A 121 1.88 -21.02 -4.94
N SER A 122 2.75 -21.50 -4.05
CA SER A 122 3.34 -22.84 -4.17
C SER A 122 2.28 -23.94 -4.11
N ILE A 123 1.36 -23.88 -3.15
CA ILE A 123 0.26 -24.84 -3.01
C ILE A 123 -0.65 -24.80 -4.23
N THR A 124 -1.05 -23.61 -4.66
CA THR A 124 -2.00 -23.43 -5.77
C THR A 124 -1.41 -23.83 -7.11
N LEU A 125 -0.10 -23.69 -7.30
CA LEU A 125 0.60 -24.17 -8.49
C LEU A 125 0.64 -25.71 -8.55
N VAL A 126 0.85 -26.38 -7.40
CA VAL A 126 0.78 -27.85 -7.32
C VAL A 126 -0.65 -28.33 -7.56
N GLN A 127 -1.66 -27.64 -7.02
CA GLN A 127 -3.06 -27.97 -7.28
C GLN A 127 -3.42 -27.77 -8.76
N LEU A 128 -2.96 -26.69 -9.38
CA LEU A 128 -3.13 -26.47 -10.82
C LEU A 128 -2.50 -27.59 -11.63
N SER A 129 -1.27 -28.02 -11.33
CA SER A 129 -0.57 -29.06 -12.10
C SER A 129 -1.25 -30.42 -12.01
N THR A 130 -1.81 -30.76 -10.85
CA THR A 130 -2.54 -32.01 -10.62
C THR A 130 -3.93 -32.04 -11.26
N GLN A 131 -4.59 -30.88 -11.37
CA GLN A 131 -5.96 -30.76 -11.88
C GLN A 131 -6.04 -30.31 -13.35
N LEU A 132 -4.94 -30.35 -14.10
CA LEU A 132 -4.89 -29.90 -15.50
C LEU A 132 -5.90 -30.57 -16.43
N HIS A 133 -6.31 -31.80 -16.13
CA HIS A 133 -7.28 -32.54 -16.93
C HIS A 133 -8.73 -32.10 -16.69
N GLU A 134 -9.02 -31.49 -15.52
CA GLU A 134 -10.34 -30.95 -15.18
C GLU A 134 -10.38 -29.44 -15.46
N SER A 135 -10.85 -29.07 -16.66
CA SER A 135 -10.82 -27.69 -17.15
C SER A 135 -11.43 -26.64 -16.19
N ALA A 136 -12.52 -26.96 -15.49
CA ALA A 136 -13.16 -26.04 -14.56
C ALA A 136 -12.32 -25.78 -13.31
N GLU A 137 -11.72 -26.82 -12.74
CA GLU A 137 -10.91 -26.72 -11.52
C GLU A 137 -9.54 -26.08 -11.83
N ALA A 138 -8.93 -26.44 -12.95
CA ALA A 138 -7.72 -25.80 -13.46
C ALA A 138 -7.93 -24.29 -13.68
N MET A 139 -9.05 -23.89 -14.28
CA MET A 139 -9.39 -22.47 -14.47
C MET A 139 -9.50 -21.74 -13.12
N ARG A 140 -10.10 -22.37 -12.10
CA ARG A 140 -10.21 -21.77 -10.76
C ARG A 140 -8.84 -21.48 -10.15
N TYR A 141 -7.92 -22.44 -10.18
CA TYR A 141 -6.57 -22.24 -9.65
C TYR A 141 -5.77 -21.23 -10.46
N PHE A 142 -5.94 -21.22 -11.79
CA PHE A 142 -5.31 -20.22 -12.64
C PHE A 142 -5.74 -18.79 -12.28
N VAL A 143 -7.05 -18.55 -12.12
CA VAL A 143 -7.57 -17.24 -11.68
C VAL A 143 -7.00 -16.86 -10.31
N PHE A 144 -6.89 -17.81 -9.38
CA PHE A 144 -6.34 -17.57 -8.05
C PHE A 144 -4.85 -17.20 -8.08
N ILE A 145 -4.06 -17.83 -8.96
CA ILE A 145 -2.64 -17.46 -9.19
C ILE A 145 -2.55 -16.05 -9.76
N MET A 146 -3.35 -15.73 -10.79
CA MET A 146 -3.37 -14.40 -11.39
C MET A 146 -3.75 -13.32 -10.38
N ALA A 147 -4.72 -13.59 -9.50
CA ALA A 147 -5.12 -12.67 -8.44
C ALA A 147 -3.97 -12.41 -7.42
N GLN A 148 -3.27 -13.47 -6.99
CA GLN A 148 -2.12 -13.33 -6.09
C GLN A 148 -0.97 -12.55 -6.73
N LEU A 149 -0.65 -12.82 -8.00
CA LEU A 149 0.38 -12.09 -8.73
C LEU A 149 0.01 -10.62 -8.93
N PHE A 150 -1.26 -10.34 -9.24
CA PHE A 150 -1.76 -8.98 -9.38
C PHE A 150 -1.69 -8.21 -8.05
N HIS A 151 -2.03 -8.85 -6.93
CA HIS A 151 -1.90 -8.27 -5.59
C HIS A 151 -0.44 -7.90 -5.30
N LEU A 152 0.50 -8.83 -5.49
CA LEU A 152 1.94 -8.59 -5.31
C LEU A 152 2.44 -7.47 -6.23
N PHE A 153 1.97 -7.43 -7.48
CA PHE A 153 2.29 -6.38 -8.43
C PHE A 153 1.83 -5.00 -7.92
N CYS A 154 0.61 -4.88 -7.39
CA CYS A 154 0.10 -3.61 -6.85
C CYS A 154 0.98 -3.07 -5.71
N PHE A 155 1.38 -3.94 -4.78
CA PHE A 155 2.29 -3.57 -3.69
C PHE A 155 3.66 -3.14 -4.20
N SER A 156 4.21 -3.91 -5.14
CA SER A 156 5.52 -3.62 -5.74
C SER A 156 5.50 -2.31 -6.54
N PHE A 157 4.42 -2.07 -7.28
CA PHE A 157 4.20 -0.84 -8.02
C PHE A 157 4.13 0.37 -7.10
N GLN A 158 3.39 0.29 -6.00
CA GLN A 158 3.30 1.37 -5.00
C GLN A 158 4.66 1.65 -4.35
N GLY A 159 5.43 0.61 -4.01
CA GLY A 159 6.79 0.76 -3.51
C GLY A 159 7.71 1.47 -4.51
N GLN A 160 7.67 1.06 -5.78
CA GLN A 160 8.46 1.70 -6.84
C GLN A 160 8.03 3.15 -7.08
N LYS A 161 6.73 3.44 -7.05
CA LYS A 161 6.20 4.80 -7.16
C LYS A 161 6.76 5.70 -6.07
N LEU A 162 6.79 5.24 -4.82
CA LEU A 162 7.37 5.98 -3.70
C LEU A 162 8.87 6.30 -3.93
N ILE A 163 9.64 5.31 -4.38
CA ILE A 163 11.07 5.48 -4.68
C ILE A 163 11.25 6.56 -5.77
N ASN A 164 10.48 6.49 -6.85
CA ASN A 164 10.58 7.45 -7.95
C ASN A 164 10.29 8.89 -7.50
N TYR A 165 9.21 9.11 -6.73
CA TYR A 165 8.86 10.45 -6.22
C TYR A 165 9.92 11.01 -5.26
N SER A 166 10.54 10.13 -4.45
CA SER A 166 11.65 10.50 -3.58
C SER A 166 12.89 10.93 -4.38
N LEU A 167 13.26 10.18 -5.43
CA LEU A 167 14.40 10.48 -6.29
C LEU A 167 14.20 11.77 -7.10
N GLU A 168 13.01 11.97 -7.68
CA GLU A 168 12.69 13.20 -8.41
C GLU A 168 12.78 14.47 -7.56
N THR A 169 12.67 14.35 -6.23
CA THR A 169 12.84 15.49 -5.33
C THR A 169 14.32 15.84 -5.11
N ARG A 170 15.23 14.89 -5.31
CA ARG A 170 16.68 15.07 -5.13
C ARG A 170 17.36 15.67 -6.38
N ASP A 171 16.88 15.30 -7.56
CA ASP A 171 17.55 15.60 -8.83
C ASP A 171 17.23 17.04 -9.36
N ASN A 172 16.57 17.88 -8.55
CA ASN A 172 16.24 19.29 -8.80
C ASN A 172 16.89 20.21 -7.74
#